data_AF-R9IIR2-F1
#
_entry.id   AF-R9IIR2-F1
#
_cell.length_a   1.000
_cell.length_b   1.000
_cell.length_c   1.000
_cell.angle_alpha   90.00
_cell.angle_beta   90.00
_cell.angle_gamma   90.00
#
_symmetry.space_group_name_H-M   'P 1'
#
loop_
_entity.id
_entity.type
_entity.pdbx_description
1 polymer ?
#
loop_
_entity_poly.entity_id
_entity_poly.type
_entity_poly.pdbx_seq_one_letter_code
_entity_poly.pdbx_strand_id
1 'polypeptide(L)'
;MEKNKKWHIFEDMTAKCYKALDNGNIINECWYSAYDTLLEIIEEEQKKYPGGFGELAEIDERTEYKYNVQGWVDDYFKELNALGDYDRIYKDGLRLLEAFQWAKQSSVQIRMRVVNAMERIGMHDAANRFSEEWVGEEPDDINALFASLIFGKKEKEHA
;
A
#
# COMPACT_ATOMS: atom_id res chain seq x y z
N MET A 1 16.29 -20.00 -2.17
CA MET A 1 14.99 -19.72 -2.79
C MET A 1 15.11 -20.01 -4.27
N GLU A 2 14.26 -20.90 -4.80
CA GLU A 2 14.13 -21.07 -6.25
C GLU A 2 13.73 -19.71 -6.84
N LYS A 3 14.48 -19.20 -7.82
CA LYS A 3 14.31 -17.82 -8.33
C LYS A 3 12.91 -17.70 -8.95
N ASN A 4 11.98 -17.04 -8.25
CA ASN A 4 10.70 -16.69 -8.83
C ASN A 4 10.96 -15.80 -10.07
N LYS A 5 10.62 -16.30 -11.26
CA LYS A 5 10.88 -15.59 -12.53
C LYS A 5 10.19 -14.23 -12.59
N LYS A 6 9.10 -14.05 -11.81
CA LYS A 6 8.38 -12.79 -11.72
C LYS A 6 9.21 -11.67 -11.11
N TRP A 7 10.22 -11.97 -10.27
CA TRP A 7 11.15 -10.95 -9.80
C TRP A 7 11.91 -10.25 -10.93
N HIS A 8 12.22 -10.96 -12.01
CA HIS A 8 12.84 -10.34 -13.18
C HIS A 8 11.85 -9.46 -13.94
N ILE A 9 10.58 -9.87 -14.03
CA ILE A 9 9.52 -9.06 -14.63
C ILE A 9 9.31 -7.77 -13.83
N PHE A 10 9.26 -7.88 -12.50
CA PHE A 10 9.16 -6.73 -11.59
C PHE A 10 10.32 -5.75 -11.78
N GLU A 11 11.56 -6.25 -11.82
CA GLU A 11 12.76 -5.44 -12.07
C GLU A 11 12.72 -4.71 -13.41
N ASP A 12 12.36 -5.42 -14.48
CA ASP A 12 12.25 -4.85 -15.83
C ASP A 12 11.14 -3.78 -15.92
N MET A 13 10.00 -4.01 -15.27
CA MET A 13 8.91 -3.03 -15.23
C MET A 13 9.29 -1.80 -14.40
N THR A 14 9.92 -2.00 -13.24
CA THR A 14 10.40 -0.92 -12.38
C THR A 14 11.38 0.00 -13.11
N ALA A 15 12.36 -0.59 -13.81
CA ALA A 15 13.32 0.19 -14.61
C ALA A 15 12.64 0.99 -15.73
N LYS A 16 11.60 0.42 -16.37
CA LYS A 16 10.81 1.14 -17.39
C LYS A 16 10.05 2.32 -16.78
N CYS A 17 9.48 2.16 -15.59
CA CYS A 17 8.74 3.24 -14.92
C CYS A 17 9.61 4.42 -14.57
N TYR A 18 10.74 4.19 -13.88
CA TYR A 18 11.65 5.28 -13.54
C TYR A 18 12.23 5.94 -14.80
N LYS A 19 12.57 5.16 -15.84
CA LYS A 19 13.02 5.74 -17.11
C LYS A 19 11.94 6.60 -17.78
N ALA A 20 10.67 6.21 -17.71
CA ALA A 20 9.59 7.03 -18.25
C ALA A 20 9.48 8.36 -17.49
N LEU A 21 9.52 8.28 -16.16
CA LEU A 21 9.46 9.44 -15.26
C LEU A 21 10.59 10.42 -15.53
N ASP A 22 11.83 9.94 -15.69
CA ASP A 22 13.00 10.76 -16.03
C ASP A 22 12.83 11.52 -17.37
N ASN A 23 12.05 10.96 -18.29
CA ASN A 23 11.73 11.59 -19.58
C ASN A 23 10.50 12.52 -19.51
N GLY A 24 9.94 12.76 -18.31
CA GLY A 24 8.74 13.56 -18.11
C GLY A 24 7.44 12.87 -18.54
N ASN A 25 7.46 11.56 -18.76
CA ASN A 25 6.29 10.77 -19.11
C ASN A 25 5.86 9.93 -17.89
N ILE A 26 4.61 10.05 -17.46
CA ILE A 26 4.05 9.10 -16.50
C ILE A 26 3.30 8.03 -17.29
N ILE A 27 3.82 6.80 -17.29
CA ILE A 27 3.17 5.64 -17.91
C ILE A 27 2.49 4.87 -16.79
N ASN A 28 1.22 5.17 -16.56
CA ASN A 28 0.41 4.55 -15.50
C ASN A 28 0.45 3.02 -15.58
N GLU A 29 0.37 2.46 -16.79
CA GLU A 29 0.34 1.02 -17.01
C GLU A 29 1.60 0.31 -16.49
N CYS A 30 2.76 0.96 -16.51
CA CYS A 30 3.98 0.32 -16.03
C CYS A 30 3.94 0.18 -14.50
N TRP A 31 3.50 1.23 -13.79
CA TRP A 31 3.39 1.25 -12.34
C TRP A 31 2.35 0.25 -11.87
N TYR A 32 1.20 0.20 -12.54
CA TYR A 32 0.13 -0.74 -12.22
C TYR A 32 0.60 -2.18 -12.45
N SER A 33 1.24 -2.45 -13.59
CA SER A 33 1.71 -3.80 -13.93
C SER A 33 2.83 -4.27 -12.99
N ALA A 34 3.74 -3.38 -12.61
CA ALA A 34 4.79 -3.67 -11.64
C ALA A 34 4.19 -4.00 -10.27
N TYR A 35 3.18 -3.23 -9.83
CA TYR A 35 2.51 -3.46 -8.55
C TYR A 35 1.75 -4.79 -8.52
N ASP A 36 0.99 -5.07 -9.58
CA ASP A 36 0.26 -6.34 -9.69
C ASP A 36 1.24 -7.52 -9.72
N THR A 37 2.36 -7.39 -10.45
CA THR A 37 3.43 -8.39 -10.44
C THR A 37 4.02 -8.60 -9.04
N LEU A 38 4.22 -7.52 -8.26
CA LEU A 38 4.72 -7.60 -6.89
C LEU A 38 3.76 -8.36 -5.97
N LEU A 39 2.46 -8.04 -6.01
CA LEU A 39 1.47 -8.76 -5.19
C LEU A 39 1.36 -10.23 -5.58
N GLU A 40 1.42 -10.56 -6.86
CA GLU A 40 1.48 -11.96 -7.30
C GLU A 40 2.70 -12.71 -6.76
N ILE A 41 3.86 -12.05 -6.69
CA ILE A 41 5.05 -12.61 -6.07
C ILE A 41 4.78 -12.88 -4.58
N ILE A 42 4.23 -11.91 -3.85
CA ILE A 42 3.94 -12.02 -2.43
C ILE A 42 3.01 -13.21 -2.16
N GLU A 43 1.91 -13.31 -2.91
CA GLU A 43 0.94 -14.42 -2.79
C GLU A 43 1.57 -15.79 -3.08
N GLU A 44 2.43 -15.88 -4.10
CA GLU A 44 3.11 -17.13 -4.44
C GLU A 44 4.10 -17.57 -3.36
N GLU A 45 4.88 -16.62 -2.82
CA GLU A 45 5.83 -16.91 -1.75
C GLU A 45 5.10 -17.30 -0.46
N GLN A 46 3.95 -16.69 -0.17
CA GLN A 46 3.11 -17.03 0.97
C GLN A 46 2.52 -18.45 0.87
N LYS A 47 2.23 -18.92 -0.35
CA LYS A 47 1.79 -20.31 -0.61
C LYS A 47 2.93 -21.33 -0.51
N LYS A 48 4.17 -20.94 -0.83
CA LYS A 48 5.32 -21.85 -0.90
C LYS A 48 5.98 -22.12 0.45
N TYR A 49 5.94 -21.16 1.38
CA TYR A 49 6.66 -21.27 2.66
C TYR A 49 5.68 -21.21 3.84
N PRO A 50 5.65 -22.23 4.73
CA PRO A 50 4.96 -22.13 6.00
C PRO A 50 5.56 -20.97 6.81
N GLY A 51 4.82 -19.87 6.91
CA GLY A 51 5.27 -18.62 7.54
C GLY A 51 5.40 -17.42 6.59
N GLY A 52 5.31 -17.61 5.26
CA GLY A 52 5.22 -16.53 4.26
C GLY A 52 6.18 -15.36 4.48
N PHE A 53 5.77 -14.17 4.05
CA PHE A 53 6.29 -12.90 4.57
C PHE A 53 5.31 -12.37 5.61
N GLY A 54 5.78 -12.09 6.83
CA GLY A 54 4.95 -11.47 7.86
C GLY A 54 4.81 -9.95 7.67
N GLU A 55 5.84 -9.34 7.10
CA GLU A 55 6.00 -7.89 6.95
C GLU A 55 6.53 -7.56 5.56
N LEU A 56 6.24 -6.34 5.07
CA LEU A 56 6.78 -5.86 3.80
C LEU A 56 8.32 -5.78 3.83
N ALA A 57 8.90 -5.37 4.97
CA ALA A 57 10.34 -5.29 5.16
C ALA A 57 11.08 -6.64 5.01
N GLU A 58 10.42 -7.76 5.35
CA GLU A 58 11.03 -9.09 5.23
C GLU A 58 11.32 -9.45 3.76
N ILE A 59 10.63 -8.84 2.80
CA ILE A 59 10.90 -9.02 1.36
C ILE A 59 12.28 -8.47 1.01
N ASP A 60 12.58 -7.26 1.46
CA ASP A 60 13.89 -6.65 1.23
C ASP A 60 14.99 -7.46 1.91
N GLU A 61 14.78 -7.89 3.16
CA GLU A 61 15.75 -8.73 3.86
C GLU A 61 16.05 -10.04 3.12
N ARG A 62 15.02 -10.75 2.65
CA ARG A 62 15.19 -12.01 1.93
C ARG A 62 15.74 -11.85 0.52
N THR A 63 15.55 -10.69 -0.08
CA THR A 63 16.10 -10.37 -1.41
C THR A 63 17.44 -9.64 -1.32
N GLU A 64 18.05 -9.56 -0.13
CA GLU A 64 19.30 -8.84 0.13
C GLU A 64 19.24 -7.39 -0.37
N TYR A 65 18.09 -6.76 -0.19
CA TYR A 65 17.77 -5.39 -0.61
C TYR A 65 17.90 -5.14 -2.12
N LYS A 66 17.97 -6.20 -2.94
CA LYS A 66 18.15 -6.07 -4.39
C LYS A 66 17.09 -5.19 -5.05
N TYR A 67 15.84 -5.33 -4.62
CA TYR A 67 14.69 -4.71 -5.27
C TYR A 67 14.19 -3.44 -4.58
N ASN A 68 14.63 -3.16 -3.33
CA ASN A 68 14.19 -2.03 -2.51
C ASN A 68 12.66 -1.84 -2.56
N VAL A 69 11.92 -2.92 -2.26
CA VAL A 69 10.47 -3.01 -2.42
C VAL A 69 9.75 -1.98 -1.57
N GLN A 70 10.20 -1.71 -0.34
CA GLN A 70 9.58 -0.67 0.49
C GLN A 70 9.67 0.72 -0.15
N GLY A 71 10.87 1.09 -0.61
CA GLY A 71 11.07 2.36 -1.30
C GLY A 71 10.26 2.45 -2.59
N TRP A 72 10.20 1.34 -3.33
CA TRP A 72 9.42 1.26 -4.56
C TRP A 72 7.91 1.41 -4.32
N VAL A 73 7.36 0.75 -3.29
CA VAL A 73 5.94 0.88 -2.91
C VAL A 73 5.60 2.32 -2.50
N ASP A 74 6.50 2.98 -1.77
CA ASP A 74 6.32 4.38 -1.42
C ASP A 74 6.30 5.29 -2.66
N ASP A 75 7.18 5.05 -3.62
CA ASP A 75 7.18 5.80 -4.88
C ASP A 75 5.92 5.51 -5.69
N TYR A 76 5.50 4.25 -5.80
CA TYR A 76 4.25 3.86 -6.45
C TYR A 76 3.05 4.67 -5.94
N PHE A 77 2.84 4.73 -4.62
CA PHE A 77 1.72 5.49 -4.07
C PHE A 77 1.87 7.01 -4.22
N LYS A 78 3.09 7.56 -4.22
CA LYS A 78 3.32 8.99 -4.52
C LYS A 78 2.93 9.31 -5.96
N GLU A 79 3.30 8.45 -6.90
CA GLU A 79 2.97 8.63 -8.32
C GLU A 79 1.46 8.53 -8.56
N LEU A 80 0.78 7.54 -7.95
CA LEU A 80 -0.69 7.48 -8.02
C LEU A 80 -1.35 8.75 -7.48
N ASN A 81 -0.82 9.29 -6.39
CA ASN A 81 -1.36 10.50 -5.78
C ASN A 81 -1.12 11.72 -6.68
N ALA A 82 0.04 11.82 -7.34
CA ALA A 82 0.33 12.86 -8.33
C ALA A 82 -0.60 12.77 -9.55
N LEU A 83 -0.97 11.55 -9.96
CA LEU A 83 -1.94 11.28 -11.02
C LEU A 83 -3.41 11.51 -10.60
N GLY A 84 -3.69 11.61 -9.30
CA GLY A 84 -5.04 11.68 -8.76
C GLY A 84 -5.82 10.37 -8.87
N ASP A 85 -5.15 9.23 -9.03
CA ASP A 85 -5.78 7.91 -9.12
C ASP A 85 -6.11 7.35 -7.72
N TYR A 86 -7.01 8.04 -7.04
CA TYR A 86 -7.43 7.68 -5.68
C TYR A 86 -8.20 6.35 -5.62
N ASP A 87 -8.89 5.96 -6.69
CA ASP A 87 -9.54 4.64 -6.75
C ASP A 87 -8.50 3.50 -6.68
N ARG A 88 -7.39 3.65 -7.40
CA ARG A 88 -6.28 2.69 -7.34
C ARG A 88 -5.56 2.73 -5.99
N ILE A 89 -5.29 3.91 -5.42
CA ILE A 89 -4.66 4.04 -4.08
C ILE A 89 -5.50 3.28 -3.04
N TYR A 90 -6.82 3.47 -3.06
CA TYR A 90 -7.74 2.80 -2.16
C TYR A 90 -7.66 1.27 -2.32
N LYS A 91 -7.84 0.76 -3.53
CA LYS A 91 -7.90 -0.69 -3.80
C LYS A 91 -6.57 -1.39 -3.53
N ASP A 92 -5.48 -0.83 -4.03
CA ASP A 92 -4.17 -1.45 -3.91
C ASP A 92 -3.58 -1.28 -2.52
N GLY A 93 -3.88 -0.17 -1.84
CA GLY A 93 -3.53 0.01 -0.44
C GLY A 93 -4.20 -1.03 0.47
N LEU A 94 -5.49 -1.33 0.27
CA LEU A 94 -6.16 -2.41 1.00
C LEU A 94 -5.54 -3.78 0.70
N ARG A 95 -5.28 -4.10 -0.58
CA ARG A 95 -4.60 -5.35 -0.95
C ARG A 95 -3.23 -5.50 -0.27
N LEU A 96 -2.49 -4.41 -0.13
CA LEU A 96 -1.21 -4.42 0.57
C LEU A 96 -1.38 -4.64 2.08
N LEU A 97 -2.37 -3.99 2.69
CA LEU A 97 -2.67 -4.17 4.10
C LEU A 97 -3.04 -5.64 4.39
N GLU A 98 -3.87 -6.25 3.55
CA GLU A 98 -4.31 -7.64 3.66
C GLU A 98 -3.19 -8.66 3.41
N ALA A 99 -2.15 -8.29 2.65
CA ALA A 99 -1.05 -9.19 2.31
C ALA A 99 -0.09 -9.48 3.49
N PHE A 100 -0.07 -8.65 4.53
CA PHE A 100 0.88 -8.75 5.65
C PHE A 100 0.20 -8.64 7.01
N GLN A 101 0.94 -9.00 8.06
CA GLN A 101 0.44 -8.97 9.45
C GLN A 101 0.68 -7.62 10.13
N TRP A 102 1.70 -6.86 9.73
CA TRP A 102 2.01 -5.53 10.29
C TRP A 102 2.26 -5.55 11.80
N ALA A 103 2.80 -6.65 12.33
CA ALA A 103 3.00 -6.83 13.76
C ALA A 103 4.31 -6.20 14.25
N LYS A 104 5.31 -6.08 13.38
CA LYS A 104 6.63 -5.49 13.66
C LYS A 104 6.89 -4.20 12.88
N GLN A 105 6.21 -4.04 11.74
CA GLN A 105 6.32 -2.87 10.88
C GLN A 105 5.04 -2.06 10.96
N SER A 106 5.17 -0.73 11.09
CA SER A 106 4.01 0.16 11.09
C SER A 106 3.34 0.22 9.71
N SER A 107 2.01 0.05 9.69
CA SER A 107 1.17 0.18 8.50
C SER A 107 0.57 1.58 8.32
N VAL A 108 0.87 2.51 9.23
CA VAL A 108 0.28 3.87 9.34
C VAL A 108 0.24 4.59 7.99
N GLN A 109 1.36 4.63 7.26
CA GLN A 109 1.45 5.40 6.01
C GLN A 109 0.51 4.84 4.93
N ILE A 110 0.34 3.52 4.89
CA ILE A 110 -0.56 2.87 3.94
C ILE A 110 -2.01 3.11 4.36
N ARG A 111 -2.34 2.93 5.65
CA ARG A 111 -3.67 3.23 6.20
C ARG A 111 -4.08 4.69 5.93
N MET A 112 -3.17 5.63 6.15
CA MET A 112 -3.39 7.05 5.85
C MET A 112 -3.64 7.30 4.35
N ARG A 113 -2.88 6.65 3.45
CA ARG A 113 -3.12 6.76 2.00
C ARG A 113 -4.51 6.21 1.64
N VAL A 114 -4.89 5.06 2.19
CA VAL A 114 -6.20 4.41 1.96
C VAL A 114 -7.35 5.30 2.41
N VAL A 115 -7.34 5.77 3.66
CA VAL A 115 -8.46 6.58 4.19
C VAL A 115 -8.57 7.93 3.47
N ASN A 116 -7.44 8.57 3.15
CA ASN A 116 -7.45 9.79 2.34
C ASN A 116 -8.00 9.54 0.94
N ALA A 117 -7.66 8.41 0.32
CA ALA A 117 -8.17 8.06 -1.00
C ALA A 117 -9.69 7.81 -0.98
N MET A 118 -10.20 7.09 0.03
CA MET A 118 -11.64 6.90 0.24
C MET A 118 -12.39 8.24 0.29
N GLU A 119 -11.87 9.21 1.04
CA GLU A 119 -12.45 10.55 1.12
C GLU A 119 -12.45 11.29 -0.22
N ARG A 120 -11.33 11.23 -0.95
CA ARG A 120 -11.18 11.89 -2.25
C ARG A 120 -12.14 11.35 -3.30
N ILE A 121 -12.55 10.08 -3.18
CA ILE A 121 -13.55 9.45 -4.07
C ILE A 121 -14.98 9.49 -3.50
N GLY A 122 -15.22 10.23 -2.41
CA GLY A 122 -16.56 10.44 -1.83
C GLY A 122 -17.09 9.30 -0.97
N MET A 123 -16.26 8.34 -0.59
CA MET A 123 -16.61 7.21 0.27
C MET A 123 -16.52 7.56 1.78
N HIS A 124 -17.10 8.69 2.18
CA HIS A 124 -16.98 9.25 3.54
C HIS A 124 -17.40 8.27 4.64
N ASP A 125 -18.51 7.55 4.44
CA ASP A 125 -18.97 6.56 5.42
C ASP A 125 -18.02 5.38 5.57
N ALA A 126 -17.31 5.00 4.50
CA ALA A 126 -16.30 3.94 4.56
C ALA A 126 -15.01 4.43 5.19
N ALA A 127 -14.57 5.65 4.88
CA ALA A 127 -13.43 6.29 5.52
C ALA A 127 -13.63 6.43 7.03
N ASN A 128 -14.84 6.84 7.46
CA ASN A 128 -15.22 6.88 8.87
C ASN A 128 -15.04 5.51 9.52
N ARG A 129 -15.72 4.47 9.00
CA ARG A 129 -15.64 3.11 9.56
C ARG A 129 -14.21 2.59 9.61
N PHE A 130 -13.45 2.76 8.53
CA PHE A 130 -12.05 2.35 8.48
C PHE A 130 -11.21 3.04 9.56
N SER A 131 -11.42 4.34 9.79
CA SER A 131 -10.72 5.08 10.85
C SER A 131 -11.12 4.66 12.26
N GLU A 132 -12.41 4.37 12.50
CA GLU A 132 -12.92 3.87 13.77
C GLU A 132 -12.39 2.46 14.08
N GLU A 133 -12.38 1.58 13.07
CA GLU A 133 -11.80 0.23 13.17
C GLU A 133 -10.31 0.31 13.50
N TRP A 134 -9.56 1.19 12.82
CA TRP A 134 -8.13 1.39 13.11
C TRP A 134 -7.88 1.87 14.55
N VAL A 135 -8.69 2.79 15.07
CA VAL A 135 -8.61 3.18 16.50
C VAL A 135 -8.92 1.99 17.43
N GLY A 136 -9.87 1.14 17.05
CA GLY A 136 -10.19 -0.08 17.81
C GLY A 136 -9.03 -1.08 17.84
N GLU A 137 -8.31 -1.22 16.74
CA GLU A 137 -7.11 -2.08 16.61
C GLU A 137 -5.90 -1.51 17.35
N GLU A 138 -5.68 -0.20 17.24
CA GLU A 138 -4.50 0.51 17.75
C GLU A 138 -4.90 1.79 18.51
N PRO A 139 -5.48 1.68 19.72
CA PRO A 139 -6.10 2.82 20.43
C PRO A 139 -5.11 3.89 20.89
N ASP A 140 -3.83 3.54 21.02
CA ASP A 140 -2.75 4.45 21.39
C ASP A 140 -2.05 5.08 20.17
N ASP A 141 -2.40 4.70 18.94
CA ASP A 141 -1.85 5.30 17.72
C ASP A 141 -2.47 6.68 17.47
N ILE A 142 -1.62 7.71 17.64
CA ILE A 142 -1.97 9.11 17.41
C ILE A 142 -2.50 9.33 15.98
N ASN A 143 -1.99 8.60 14.97
CA ASN A 143 -2.45 8.72 13.59
C ASN A 143 -3.84 8.12 13.40
N ALA A 144 -4.13 6.99 14.05
CA ALA A 144 -5.47 6.42 14.06
C ALA A 144 -6.48 7.40 14.69
N LEU A 145 -6.13 7.98 15.84
CA LEU A 145 -6.93 9.00 16.51
C LEU A 145 -7.12 10.25 15.64
N PHE A 146 -6.08 10.73 14.96
CA PHE A 146 -6.18 11.84 14.02
C PHE A 146 -7.06 11.51 12.81
N ALA A 147 -6.91 10.33 12.22
CA ALA A 147 -7.75 9.89 11.11
C ALA A 147 -9.22 9.85 11.54
N SER A 148 -9.51 9.26 12.71
CA SER A 148 -10.86 9.24 13.28
C SER A 148 -11.37 10.65 13.61
N LEU A 149 -10.53 11.60 14.02
CA LEU A 149 -10.97 12.98 14.23
C LEU A 149 -11.34 13.71 12.91
N ILE A 150 -10.60 13.45 11.83
CA ILE A 150 -10.79 14.13 10.54
C ILE A 150 -11.95 13.52 9.76
N PHE A 151 -12.01 12.19 9.70
CA PHE A 151 -12.95 11.41 8.90
C PHE A 151 -14.14 10.89 9.73
N GLY A 152 -14.02 10.98 11.04
CA GLY A 152 -15.07 10.78 12.04
C GLY A 152 -16.35 11.51 11.68
N LYS A 153 -17.48 10.81 11.72
CA LYS A 153 -18.76 11.52 11.86
C LYS A 153 -18.71 12.30 13.16
N LYS A 154 -18.76 13.63 13.08
CA LYS A 154 -19.23 14.43 14.21
C LYS A 154 -20.64 13.95 14.49
N GLU A 155 -20.86 13.29 15.63
CA GLU A 155 -22.23 13.14 16.13
C GLU A 155 -22.85 14.54 16.08
N LYS A 156 -23.90 14.69 15.27
CA LYS A 156 -24.76 15.85 15.44
C LYS A 156 -25.35 15.67 16.83
N GLU A 157 -24.86 16.45 17.78
CA GLU A 157 -25.57 16.74 19.03
C GLU A 157 -26.95 17.26 18.61
N HIS A 158 -27.90 16.33 18.48
CA HIS A 158 -29.31 16.65 18.39
C HIS A 158 -29.75 16.94 19.82
N ALA A 159 -29.54 18.19 20.23
CA ALA A 159 -30.28 18.82 21.32
C ALA A 159 -31.70 19.20 20.86
#